data_AF-A0A355WNI7-F1
#
_entry.id   AF-A0A355WNI7-F1
#
_cell.length_a   1.000
_cell.length_b   1.000
_cell.length_c   1.000
_cell.angle_alpha   90.00
_cell.angle_beta   90.00
_cell.angle_gamma   90.00
#
_symmetry.space_group_name_H-M   'P 1'
#
loop_
_entity.id
_entity.type
_entity.pdbx_description
1 polymer ?
#
loop_
_entity_poly.entity_id
_entity_poly.type
_entity_poly.pdbx_seq_one_letter_code
_entity_poly.pdbx_strand_id
1 'polypeptide(L)'
;VPADWIADIRRGPHGLFNDTSRELLPNGQYRNQFWVEDASRQTVMCVGVFGQLIYIAPEYNMVAVKLSTWPDFLSNEFKSNTLRGLHAIAAALGKS
;
A
#
# COMPACT_ATOMS: atom_id res chain seq x y z
N VAL A 1 -18.48 3.01 6.73
CA VAL A 1 -18.83 2.25 5.50
C VAL A 1 -19.20 0.82 5.88
N PRO A 2 -20.00 0.08 5.09
CA PRO A 2 -20.34 -1.32 5.38
C PRO A 2 -19.09 -2.20 5.47
N ALA A 3 -19.10 -3.19 6.37
CA ALA A 3 -17.97 -4.12 6.53
C ALA A 3 -17.65 -4.87 5.22
N ASP A 4 -18.68 -5.23 4.46
CA ASP A 4 -18.50 -5.88 3.17
C ASP A 4 -17.80 -5.00 2.14
N TRP A 5 -17.96 -3.68 2.19
CA TRP A 5 -17.25 -2.75 1.31
C TRP A 5 -15.75 -2.70 1.61
N ILE A 6 -15.37 -2.82 2.89
CA ILE A 6 -13.96 -2.92 3.30
C ILE A 6 -13.39 -4.25 2.82
N ALA A 7 -14.08 -5.36 3.10
CA ALA A 7 -13.65 -6.68 2.65
C ALA A 7 -13.63 -6.80 1.12
N ASP A 8 -14.46 -6.03 0.41
CA ASP A 8 -14.48 -5.96 -1.05
C ASP A 8 -13.19 -5.37 -1.64
N ILE A 9 -12.41 -4.55 -0.93
CA ILE A 9 -11.10 -4.03 -1.40
C ILE A 9 -10.18 -5.18 -1.87
N ARG A 10 -10.29 -6.34 -1.23
CA ARG A 10 -9.44 -7.51 -1.45
C ARG A 10 -10.13 -8.67 -2.16
N ARG A 11 -11.39 -8.51 -2.57
CA ARG A 11 -12.20 -9.56 -3.20
C ARG A 11 -12.53 -9.19 -4.65
N GLY A 12 -12.95 -10.20 -5.41
CA GLY A 12 -13.39 -10.02 -6.79
C GLY A 12 -12.22 -9.79 -7.78
N PRO A 13 -12.53 -9.52 -9.06
CA PRO A 13 -11.52 -9.26 -10.06
C PRO A 13 -10.87 -7.88 -9.88
N HIS A 14 -9.54 -7.82 -10.01
CA HIS A 14 -8.75 -6.59 -9.99
C HIS A 14 -8.20 -6.31 -11.38
N GLY A 15 -8.73 -5.29 -12.06
CA GLY A 15 -8.44 -5.03 -13.48
C GLY A 15 -7.63 -3.77 -13.79
N LEU A 16 -7.36 -2.92 -12.79
CA LEU A 16 -6.78 -1.58 -13.02
C LEU A 16 -5.30 -1.47 -12.63
N PHE A 17 -4.63 -2.59 -12.41
CA PHE A 17 -3.22 -2.61 -12.01
C PHE A 17 -2.32 -2.65 -13.25
N ASN A 18 -1.72 -1.51 -13.59
CA ASN A 18 -0.88 -1.33 -14.79
C ASN A 18 0.51 -1.96 -14.64
N ASP A 19 1.19 -2.18 -15.78
CA ASP A 19 2.48 -2.88 -15.82
C ASP A 19 3.57 -2.16 -15.03
N THR A 20 3.62 -0.82 -15.09
CA THR A 20 4.56 -0.03 -14.30
C THR A 20 4.38 -0.24 -12.79
N SER A 21 3.13 -0.39 -12.31
CA SER A 21 2.89 -0.68 -10.90
C SER A 21 3.34 -2.09 -10.53
N ARG A 22 3.29 -3.05 -11.47
CA ARG A 22 3.77 -4.43 -11.26
C ARG A 22 5.28 -4.53 -11.10
N GLU A 23 6.05 -3.62 -11.67
CA GLU A 23 7.51 -3.59 -11.46
C GLU A 23 7.87 -3.40 -9.98
N LEU A 24 7.08 -2.60 -9.25
CA LEU A 24 7.27 -2.35 -7.82
C LEU A 24 6.50 -3.31 -6.94
N LEU A 25 5.31 -3.73 -7.37
CA LEU A 25 4.36 -4.54 -6.61
C LEU A 25 3.90 -5.70 -7.50
N PRO A 26 4.71 -6.77 -7.64
CA PRO A 26 4.48 -7.83 -8.63
C PRO A 26 3.17 -8.59 -8.39
N ASN A 27 2.78 -8.73 -7.12
CA ASN A 27 1.48 -9.30 -6.72
C ASN A 27 0.47 -8.23 -6.28
N GLY A 28 0.69 -6.98 -6.70
CA GLY A 28 -0.15 -5.84 -6.33
C GLY A 28 -1.49 -5.85 -7.07
N GLN A 29 -2.48 -5.23 -6.44
CA GLN A 29 -3.82 -5.06 -7.00
C GLN A 29 -4.34 -3.65 -6.73
N TYR A 30 -5.46 -3.28 -7.36
CA TYR A 30 -6.12 -2.00 -7.12
C TYR A 30 -7.63 -2.15 -7.12
N ARG A 31 -8.31 -1.63 -6.10
CA ARG A 31 -9.76 -1.65 -5.96
C ARG A 31 -10.25 -0.60 -4.97
N ASN A 32 -11.41 0.00 -5.22
CA ASN A 32 -12.07 0.98 -4.34
C ASN A 32 -11.16 2.16 -3.92
N GLN A 33 -10.27 2.59 -4.81
CA GLN A 33 -9.27 3.65 -4.59
C GLN A 33 -8.12 3.27 -3.63
N PHE A 34 -7.94 1.97 -3.34
CA PHE A 34 -6.81 1.44 -2.59
C PHE A 34 -5.89 0.61 -3.48
N TRP A 35 -4.59 0.77 -3.27
CA TRP A 35 -3.56 -0.13 -3.76
C TRP A 35 -3.39 -1.25 -2.74
N VAL A 36 -3.55 -2.49 -3.17
CA VAL A 36 -3.16 -3.67 -2.40
C VAL A 36 -1.69 -3.91 -2.71
N GLU A 37 -0.84 -3.90 -1.69
CA GLU A 37 0.61 -4.08 -1.85
C GLU A 37 0.93 -5.48 -2.39
N ASP A 38 0.30 -6.50 -1.80
CA ASP A 38 0.43 -7.90 -2.16
C ASP A 38 -0.92 -8.60 -1.91
N ALA A 39 -1.47 -9.26 -2.93
CA ALA A 39 -2.76 -9.94 -2.86
C ALA A 39 -2.84 -10.97 -1.72
N SER A 40 -1.70 -11.52 -1.26
CA SER A 40 -1.61 -12.48 -0.16
C SER A 40 -1.61 -11.86 1.24
N ARG A 41 -1.42 -10.54 1.38
CA ARG A 41 -1.23 -9.85 2.68
C ARG A 41 -2.28 -8.81 2.95
N GLN A 42 -2.80 -8.69 4.18
CA GLN A 42 -3.91 -7.79 4.54
C GLN A 42 -3.67 -6.29 4.31
N THR A 43 -2.42 -5.87 4.10
CA THR A 43 -2.04 -4.49 3.82
C THR A 43 -2.73 -3.87 2.59
N VAL A 44 -3.17 -2.62 2.75
CA VAL A 44 -3.67 -1.73 1.69
C VAL A 44 -3.09 -0.32 1.85
N MET A 45 -3.06 0.44 0.75
CA MET A 45 -2.40 1.73 0.68
C MET A 45 -3.24 2.76 -0.08
N CYS A 46 -3.17 4.02 0.34
CA CYS A 46 -3.53 5.17 -0.49
C CYS A 46 -2.24 5.87 -0.91
N VAL A 47 -2.00 5.97 -2.22
CA VAL A 47 -0.74 6.50 -2.75
C VAL A 47 -1.01 7.84 -3.43
N GLY A 48 -0.24 8.86 -3.03
CA GLY A 48 -0.23 10.17 -3.68
C GLY A 48 1.13 10.48 -4.30
N VAL A 49 1.11 11.42 -5.23
CA VAL A 49 2.32 11.96 -5.87
C VAL A 49 3.18 12.72 -4.85
N PHE A 50 4.45 12.97 -5.17
CA PHE A 50 5.41 13.62 -4.27
C PHE A 50 5.62 12.91 -2.93
N GLY A 51 5.26 11.63 -2.84
CA GLY A 51 5.57 10.76 -1.70
C GLY A 51 4.54 10.68 -0.59
N GLN A 52 3.27 11.02 -0.87
CA GLN A 52 2.19 10.84 0.10
C GLN A 52 1.81 9.36 0.21
N LEU A 53 1.67 8.87 1.44
CA LEU A 53 1.26 7.49 1.69
C LEU A 53 0.42 7.40 2.96
N ILE A 54 -0.72 6.74 2.84
CA ILE A 54 -1.42 6.13 3.98
C ILE A 54 -1.25 4.63 3.82
N TYR A 55 -0.60 3.98 4.79
CA TYR A 55 -0.30 2.55 4.80
C TYR A 55 -1.08 1.89 5.93
N ILE A 56 -1.95 0.95 5.59
CA ILE A 56 -2.86 0.29 6.53
C ILE A 56 -2.53 -1.19 6.50
N ALA A 57 -1.99 -1.72 7.60
CA ALA A 57 -1.56 -3.11 7.72
C ALA A 57 -2.24 -3.79 8.92
N PRO A 58 -3.46 -4.32 8.73
CA PRO A 58 -4.22 -5.00 9.78
C PRO A 58 -3.47 -6.20 10.39
N GLU A 59 -2.65 -6.90 9.60
CA GLU A 59 -1.85 -8.04 10.04
C GLU A 59 -0.79 -7.68 11.09
N TYR A 60 -0.48 -6.39 11.24
CA TYR A 60 0.43 -5.86 12.26
C TYR A 60 -0.28 -4.93 13.25
N ASN A 61 -1.62 -4.82 13.17
CA ASN A 61 -2.43 -3.82 13.86
C ASN A 61 -1.84 -2.41 13.72
N MET A 62 -1.43 -2.04 12.50
CA MET A 62 -0.65 -0.84 12.22
C MET A 62 -1.30 0.04 11.16
N VAL A 63 -1.27 1.34 11.41
CA VAL A 63 -1.49 2.37 10.38
C VAL A 63 -0.33 3.35 10.44
N ALA A 64 0.22 3.69 9.27
CA ALA A 64 1.24 4.73 9.13
C ALA A 64 0.78 5.79 8.12
N VAL A 65 1.00 7.06 8.47
CA VAL A 65 0.79 8.18 7.57
C VAL A 65 2.14 8.83 7.33
N LYS A 66 2.54 8.90 6.06
CA LYS A 66 3.79 9.53 5.64
C LYS A 66 3.47 10.63 4.64
N LEU A 67 3.78 11.85 5.05
CA LEU A 67 3.69 13.03 4.20
C LEU A 67 5.10 13.41 3.75
N SER A 68 5.23 13.83 2.50
CA SER A 68 6.54 14.13 1.91
C SER A 68 6.40 15.19 0.83
N THR A 69 7.54 15.71 0.39
CA THR A 69 7.63 16.63 -0.74
C THR A 69 8.81 16.19 -1.60
N TRP A 70 8.68 15.02 -2.25
CA TRP A 70 9.73 14.55 -3.15
C TRP A 70 9.99 15.58 -4.27
N PRO A 71 11.24 15.73 -4.72
CA PRO A 71 11.58 16.64 -5.82
C PRO A 71 10.87 16.26 -7.12
N ASP A 72 10.64 14.97 -7.33
CA ASP A 72 9.99 14.43 -8.53
C ASP A 72 8.55 14.00 -8.28
N PHE A 73 7.72 14.07 -9.33
CA PHE A 73 6.31 13.67 -9.31
C PHE A 73 6.13 12.20 -8.86
N LEU A 74 7.00 11.31 -9.35
CA LEU A 74 7.10 9.91 -8.95
C LEU A 74 8.58 9.53 -8.76
N SER A 75 8.86 8.65 -7.79
CA SER A 75 10.18 8.06 -7.60
C SER A 75 10.04 6.60 -7.12
N ASN A 76 10.52 5.65 -7.92
CA ASN A 76 10.53 4.23 -7.57
C ASN A 76 11.47 3.95 -6.39
N GLU A 77 12.62 4.62 -6.36
CA GLU A 77 13.61 4.49 -5.28
C GLU A 77 13.02 4.97 -3.94
N PHE A 78 12.47 6.18 -3.89
CA PHE A 78 11.92 6.71 -2.64
C PHE A 78 10.69 5.94 -2.17
N LYS A 79 9.87 5.42 -3.10
CA LYS A 79 8.76 4.53 -2.77
C LYS A 79 9.27 3.21 -2.18
N SER A 80 10.25 2.56 -2.82
CA SER A 80 10.85 1.31 -2.32
C SER A 80 11.47 1.50 -0.94
N ASN A 81 12.26 2.57 -0.74
CA ASN A 81 12.84 2.88 0.56
C ASN A 81 11.78 3.17 1.64
N THR A 82 10.69 3.86 1.27
CA THR A 82 9.55 4.08 2.17
C THR A 82 8.93 2.76 2.61
N LEU A 83 8.61 1.86 1.68
CA LEU A 83 7.99 0.57 1.99
C LEU A 83 8.92 -0.29 2.86
N ARG A 84 10.22 -0.36 2.53
CA ARG A 84 11.23 -1.05 3.36
C ARG A 84 11.27 -0.52 4.79
N GLY A 85 11.20 0.80 4.97
CA GLY A 85 11.15 1.42 6.29
C GLY A 85 9.88 1.03 7.06
N LEU A 86 8.72 1.05 6.40
CA LEU A 86 7.45 0.64 7.01
C LEU A 86 7.43 -0.85 7.36
N HIS A 87 7.99 -1.71 6.51
CA HIS A 87 8.14 -3.14 6.80
C HIS A 87 9.03 -3.37 8.01
N ALA A 88 10.13 -2.63 8.14
CA ALA A 88 11.00 -2.71 9.31
C ALA A 88 10.27 -2.26 10.60
N ILE A 89 9.50 -1.18 10.54
CA ILE A 89 8.68 -0.70 11.66
C ILE A 89 7.63 -1.76 12.04
N ALA A 90 6.92 -2.32 11.05
CA ALA A 90 5.92 -3.35 11.26
C ALA A 90 6.52 -4.61 11.90
N ALA A 91 7.70 -5.05 11.43
CA ALA A 91 8.40 -6.19 12.00
C ALA A 91 8.87 -5.94 13.44
N ALA A 92 9.26 -4.70 13.77
CA ALA A 92 9.76 -4.36 15.09
C ALA A 92 8.66 -4.10 16.13
N LEU A 93 7.52 -3.53 15.71
CA LEU A 93 6.49 -2.99 16.62
C LEU A 93 5.08 -3.55 16.39
N GLY A 94 4.88 -4.30 15.30
CA GLY A 94 3.58 -4.87 14.93
C GLY A 94 3.07 -5.83 16.00
N LYS A 95 1.76 -5.77 16.25
CA LYS A 95 1.08 -6.68 17.18
C LYS A 95 0.25 -7.69 16.38
N SER A 96 0.52 -8.97 16.62
CA SER A 96 -0.17 -10.13 16.04
C SER A 96 -1.53 -10.39 16.68
#